data_AF-A0A8J8CJA6-F1
#
_entry.id   AF-A0A8J8CJA6-F1
#
_cell.length_a   1.000
_cell.length_b   1.000
_cell.length_c   1.000
_cell.angle_alpha   90.00
_cell.angle_beta   90.00
_cell.angle_gamma   90.00
#
_symmetry.space_group_name_H-M   'P 1'
#
loop_
_entity.id
_entity.type
_entity.pdbx_description
1 polymer ?
#
loop_
_entity_poly.entity_id
_entity_poly.type
_entity_poly.pdbx_seq_one_letter_code
_entity_poly.pdbx_strand_id
1 'polypeptide(L)'
;MDYLFSLLRVILHTLQPLLVPLCFVVAWGFMLLLVWSGYTSVRETIRKAKRLHQIPCASCEFLTGDYNLKCTVRPTDALSETAIACPDYSPK
;
A
#
# COMPACT_ATOMS: atom_id res chain seq x y z
N MET A 1 -51.45 10.42 6.64
CA MET A 1 -50.12 10.56 5.99
C MET A 1 -49.40 11.83 6.45
N ASP A 2 -50.11 12.94 6.67
CA ASP A 2 -49.53 14.24 7.03
C ASP A 2 -48.98 14.33 8.46
N TYR A 3 -49.60 13.60 9.41
CA TYR A 3 -49.19 13.59 10.82
C TYR A 3 -47.80 12.96 11.04
N LEU A 4 -47.49 11.90 10.29
CA LEU A 4 -46.18 11.24 10.33
C LEU A 4 -45.08 12.19 9.81
N PHE A 5 -45.36 12.93 8.74
CA PHE A 5 -44.42 13.89 8.16
C PHE A 5 -44.18 15.10 9.08
N SER A 6 -45.20 15.52 9.83
CA SER A 6 -45.08 16.58 10.83
C SER A 6 -44.22 16.13 12.03
N LEU A 7 -44.48 14.93 12.56
CA LEU A 7 -43.68 14.36 13.66
C LEU A 7 -42.22 14.13 13.25
N LEU A 8 -41.99 13.61 12.04
CA LEU A 8 -40.65 13.42 11.50
C LEU A 8 -39.87 14.75 11.42
N ARG A 9 -40.52 15.84 10.99
CA ARG A 9 -39.89 17.16 10.93
C ARG A 9 -39.50 17.70 12.29
N VAL A 10 -40.37 17.54 13.29
CA VAL A 10 -40.07 17.98 14.67
C VAL A 10 -38.90 17.20 15.26
N ILE A 11 -38.86 15.88 15.04
CA ILE A 11 -37.76 15.01 15.49
C ILE A 11 -36.46 15.36 14.77
N LEU A 12 -36.50 15.61 13.46
CA LEU A 12 -35.31 16.04 12.71
C LEU A 12 -34.80 17.39 13.20
N HIS A 13 -35.69 18.35 13.48
CA HIS A 13 -35.29 19.67 13.95
C HIS A 13 -34.60 19.64 15.31
N THR A 14 -35.07 18.78 16.24
CA THR A 14 -34.43 18.59 17.54
C THR A 14 -33.11 17.82 17.47
N LEU A 15 -32.96 16.92 16.50
CA LEU A 15 -31.76 16.10 16.31
C LEU A 15 -30.70 16.74 15.40
N GLN A 16 -31.09 17.74 14.60
CA GLN A 16 -30.23 18.51 13.69
C GLN A 16 -28.91 19.01 14.30
N PRO A 17 -28.87 19.58 15.53
CA PRO A 17 -27.60 20.06 16.10
C PRO A 17 -26.60 18.93 16.37
N LEU A 18 -27.07 17.68 16.53
CA LEU A 18 -26.20 16.51 16.70
C LEU A 18 -25.82 15.86 15.36
N LEU A 19 -26.70 15.96 14.37
CA LEU A 19 -26.49 15.35 13.05
C LEU A 19 -25.36 16.03 12.26
N VAL A 20 -25.21 17.36 12.38
CA VAL A 20 -24.15 18.13 11.72
C VAL A 20 -22.75 17.71 12.16
N PRO A 21 -22.40 17.70 13.47
CA PRO A 21 -21.07 17.27 13.90
C PRO A 21 -20.84 15.78 13.62
N LEU A 22 -21.87 14.93 13.74
CA LEU A 22 -21.76 13.52 13.41
C LEU A 22 -21.41 13.31 11.93
N CYS A 23 -22.08 14.01 11.02
CA CYS A 23 -21.81 13.94 9.59
C CYS A 23 -20.39 14.42 9.27
N PHE A 24 -19.93 15.48 9.94
CA PHE A 24 -18.56 15.97 9.81
C PHE A 24 -17.54 14.91 10.24
N VAL A 25 -17.72 14.30 11.41
CA VAL A 25 -16.82 13.24 11.91
C VAL A 25 -16.80 12.04 10.97
N VAL A 26 -17.96 11.60 10.47
CA VAL A 26 -18.05 10.47 9.54
C VAL A 26 -17.36 10.80 8.21
N ALA A 27 -17.61 11.98 7.64
CA ALA A 27 -16.99 12.40 6.38
C ALA A 27 -15.47 12.48 6.50
N TRP A 28 -14.96 13.09 7.58
CA TRP A 28 -13.52 13.18 7.84
C TRP A 28 -12.91 11.83 8.16
N GLY A 29 -13.59 10.99 8.94
CA GLY A 29 -13.17 9.62 9.23
C GLY A 29 -13.01 8.80 7.95
N PHE A 30 -13.98 8.89 7.03
CA PHE A 30 -13.92 8.22 5.74
C PHE A 30 -12.75 8.74 4.89
N MET A 31 -12.58 10.06 4.78
CA MET A 31 -11.43 10.66 4.08
C MET A 31 -10.09 10.19 4.66
N LEU A 32 -9.94 10.18 5.98
CA LEU A 32 -8.72 9.71 6.64
C LEU A 32 -8.46 8.23 6.37
N LEU A 33 -9.51 7.39 6.38
CA LEU A 33 -9.39 5.97 6.04
C LEU A 33 -8.94 5.76 4.59
N LEU A 34 -9.49 6.53 3.64
CA LEU A 34 -9.07 6.47 2.25
C LEU A 34 -7.59 6.84 2.10
N VAL A 35 -7.17 7.96 2.71
CA VAL A 35 -5.78 8.42 2.70
C VAL A 35 -4.87 7.37 3.35
N TRP A 36 -5.25 6.78 4.47
CA TRP A 36 -4.48 5.75 5.15
C TRP A 36 -4.33 4.48 4.30
N SER A 37 -5.39 4.04 3.63
CA SER A 37 -5.37 2.87 2.74
C SER A 37 -4.43 3.08 1.54
N GLY A 38 -4.44 4.29 0.96
CA GLY A 38 -3.51 4.67 -0.11
C GLY A 38 -2.07 4.73 0.40
N TYR A 39 -1.84 5.40 1.52
CA TYR A 39 -0.51 5.57 2.11
C TYR A 39 0.15 4.23 2.46
N THR A 40 -0.59 3.31 3.06
CA THR A 40 -0.06 1.98 3.39
C THR A 40 0.36 1.20 2.15
N SER A 41 -0.45 1.24 1.08
CA SER A 41 -0.13 0.59 -0.20
C SER A 41 1.13 1.17 -0.86
N VAL A 42 1.26 2.50 -0.87
CA VAL A 42 2.45 3.19 -1.38
C VAL A 42 3.68 2.84 -0.55
N ARG A 43 3.55 2.84 0.79
CA ARG A 43 4.67 2.52 1.69
C ARG A 43 5.18 1.10 1.50
N GLU A 44 4.29 0.13 1.33
CA GLU A 44 4.65 -1.25 1.02
C GLU A 44 5.36 -1.36 -0.34
N THR A 45 4.89 -0.61 -1.34
CA THR A 45 5.53 -0.56 -2.66
C THR A 45 6.94 0.02 -2.58
N ILE A 46 7.13 1.11 -1.83
CA ILE A 46 8.46 1.72 -1.60
C ILE A 46 9.38 0.77 -0.81
N ARG A 47 8.85 0.06 0.19
CA ARG A 47 9.63 -0.95 0.93
C ARG A 47 10.07 -2.09 0.03
N LYS A 48 9.18 -2.61 -0.81
CA LYS A 48 9.51 -3.62 -1.82
C LYS A 48 10.53 -3.10 -2.82
N ALA A 49 10.37 -1.88 -3.32
CA ALA A 49 11.35 -1.25 -4.21
C ALA A 49 12.72 -1.07 -3.53
N LYS A 50 12.75 -0.66 -2.25
CA LYS A 50 13.99 -0.54 -1.47
C LYS A 50 14.64 -1.89 -1.22
N ARG A 51 13.87 -2.94 -0.93
CA ARG A 51 14.33 -4.33 -0.85
C ARG A 51 14.93 -4.79 -2.17
N LEU A 52 14.29 -4.46 -3.29
CA LEU A 52 14.79 -4.79 -4.63
C LEU A 52 16.10 -4.06 -4.94
N HIS A 53 16.24 -2.80 -4.53
CA HIS A 53 17.46 -2.02 -4.67
C HIS A 53 18.62 -2.55 -3.78
N GLN A 54 18.31 -3.27 -2.70
CA GLN A 54 19.31 -3.94 -1.87
C GLN A 54 19.88 -5.21 -2.53
N ILE A 55 19.32 -5.66 -3.66
CA ILE A 55 19.80 -6.87 -4.35
C ILE A 55 21.02 -6.52 -5.20
N PRO A 56 22.22 -7.04 -4.89
CA PRO A 56 23.45 -6.71 -5.61
C PRO A 56 23.53 -7.36 -7.01
N CYS A 57 22.60 -8.24 -7.37
CA CYS A 57 22.60 -8.96 -8.65
C CYS A 57 22.64 -8.06 -9.89
N ALA A 58 22.04 -6.86 -9.83
CA ALA A 58 22.03 -5.92 -10.95
C ALA A 58 23.45 -5.46 -11.37
N SER A 59 24.40 -5.50 -10.43
CA SER A 59 25.80 -5.10 -10.63
C SER A 59 26.77 -6.28 -10.60
N CYS A 60 26.27 -7.52 -10.73
CA CYS A 60 27.08 -8.73 -10.63
C CYS A 60 27.55 -9.23 -12.01
N GLU A 61 28.78 -9.74 -12.12
CA GLU A 61 29.35 -10.24 -13.37
C GLU A 61 28.54 -11.40 -13.97
N PHE A 62 28.10 -12.31 -13.10
CA PHE A 62 27.37 -13.52 -13.45
C PHE A 62 25.91 -13.32 -13.89
N LEU A 63 25.42 -12.07 -13.90
CA LEU A 63 24.09 -11.73 -14.41
C LEU A 63 24.09 -11.78 -15.95
N THR A 64 23.42 -12.78 -16.52
CA THR A 64 23.28 -13.01 -17.97
C THR A 64 22.09 -12.26 -18.57
N GLY A 65 21.07 -11.91 -17.77
CA GLY A 65 19.87 -11.21 -18.23
C GLY A 65 18.84 -12.10 -18.97
N ASP A 66 19.11 -13.40 -19.10
CA ASP A 66 18.20 -14.37 -19.71
C ASP A 66 17.12 -14.83 -18.72
N TYR A 67 15.87 -14.95 -19.18
CA TYR A 67 14.74 -15.39 -18.33
C TYR A 67 14.93 -16.81 -17.78
N ASN A 68 15.54 -17.69 -18.58
CA ASN A 68 15.82 -19.08 -18.20
C ASN A 68 17.10 -19.21 -17.34
N LEU A 69 18.05 -18.29 -17.51
CA LEU A 69 19.36 -18.35 -16.85
C LEU A 69 19.78 -16.97 -16.35
N LYS A 70 19.05 -16.51 -15.32
CA LYS A 70 19.22 -15.18 -14.72
C LYS A 70 20.65 -14.96 -14.20
N CYS A 71 21.24 -15.98 -13.58
CA CYS A 71 22.61 -16.00 -13.09
C CYS A 71 23.25 -17.34 -13.44
N THR A 72 24.54 -17.33 -13.82
CA THR A 72 25.28 -18.53 -14.22
C THR A 72 25.65 -19.44 -13.03
N VAL A 73 25.78 -18.88 -11.82
CA VAL A 73 26.15 -19.64 -10.60
C VAL A 73 24.90 -20.17 -9.88
N ARG A 74 23.89 -19.30 -9.69
CA ARG A 74 22.65 -19.61 -8.95
C ARG A 74 21.42 -19.12 -9.73
N PRO A 75 20.93 -19.89 -10.73
CA PRO A 75 19.82 -19.46 -11.59
C PRO A 75 18.48 -19.35 -10.86
N THR A 76 18.27 -20.09 -9.78
CA THR A 76 17.01 -20.12 -9.00
C THR A 76 16.88 -18.95 -8.04
N ASP A 77 18.00 -18.45 -7.50
CA ASP A 77 18.00 -17.47 -6.40
C ASP A 77 18.22 -16.02 -6.87
N ALA A 78 18.68 -15.83 -8.11
CA ALA A 78 18.97 -14.53 -8.68
C ALA A 78 17.74 -13.61 -8.74
N LEU A 79 17.95 -12.30 -8.51
CA LEU A 79 16.92 -11.25 -8.53
C LEU A 79 15.78 -11.47 -7.51
N SER A 80 16.04 -12.22 -6.44
CA SER A 80 15.11 -12.44 -5.34
C SER A 80 15.64 -11.88 -4.02
N GLU A 81 14.78 -11.81 -2.99
CA GLU A 81 15.18 -11.32 -1.66
C GLU A 81 16.28 -12.18 -1.01
N THR A 82 16.43 -13.45 -1.40
CA THR A 82 17.50 -14.32 -0.88
C THR A 82 18.88 -13.93 -1.41
N ALA A 83 18.94 -13.19 -2.52
CA ALA A 83 20.18 -12.74 -3.13
C ALA A 83 20.74 -11.45 -2.53
N ILE A 84 20.06 -10.81 -1.57
CA ILE A 84 20.55 -9.59 -0.87
C ILE A 84 21.93 -9.85 -0.21
N ALA A 85 22.17 -11.06 0.27
CA ALA A 85 23.45 -11.48 0.88
C ALA A 85 24.13 -12.59 0.07
N CYS A 86 24.11 -12.49 -1.26
CA CYS A 86 24.71 -13.50 -2.14
C CYS A 86 26.22 -13.65 -1.87
N PRO A 87 26.71 -14.85 -1.48
CA PRO A 87 28.13 -15.07 -1.20
C PRO A 87 28.99 -15.07 -2.48
N ASP A 88 28.38 -15.41 -3.62
CA ASP A 88 29.03 -15.49 -4.93
C ASP A 88 29.01 -14.16 -5.69
N TYR A 89 28.69 -13.06 -5.01
CA TYR A 89 28.64 -11.73 -5.63
C TYR A 89 30.04 -11.30 -6.09
N SER A 90 30.18 -11.04 -7.39
CA SER A 90 31.38 -10.42 -7.98
C SER A 90 30.97 -9.15 -8.72
N PRO A 91 31.47 -7.96 -8.33
CA PRO A 91 31.18 -6.71 -9.03
C PRO A 91 31.77 -6.71 -10.44
N LYS A 92 31.02 -6.16 -11.41
CA LYS A 92 31.52 -5.83 -12.76
C LYS A 92 32.36 -4.56 -12.77
#